data_AF-A0A1I4TSQ5-F1
#
_entry.id   AF-A0A1I4TSQ5-F1
#
_cell.length_a   1.000
_cell.length_b   1.000
_cell.length_c   1.000
_cell.angle_alpha   90.00
_cell.angle_beta   90.00
_cell.angle_gamma   90.00
#
_symmetry.space_group_name_H-M   'P 1'
#
loop_
_entity.id
_entity.type
_entity.pdbx_description
1 polymer ?
#
loop_
_entity_poly.entity_id
_entity_poly.type
_entity_poly.pdbx_seq_one_letter_code
_entity_poly.pdbx_strand_id
1 'polypeptide(L)' 'MDDYDPNKVYFRCNTCDFLFMEDPERFPVMCPQCGSENVSRS' A
#
# COMPACT_ATOMS: atom_id res chain seq x y z
N MET A 1 23.18 3.90 -0.50
CA MET A 1 22.59 2.90 -1.41
C MET A 1 21.10 3.05 -1.21
N ASP A 2 20.42 3.56 -2.23
CA ASP A 2 18.99 3.86 -2.17
C ASP A 2 18.25 2.53 -1.99
N ASP A 3 17.47 2.45 -0.92
CA ASP A 3 16.74 1.29 -0.45
C ASP A 3 15.56 1.00 -1.40
N TYR A 4 15.89 0.59 -2.63
CA TYR A 4 14.89 0.15 -3.59
C TYR A 4 14.49 -1.26 -3.19
N ASP A 5 13.41 -1.38 -2.42
CA ASP A 5 12.75 -2.66 -2.13
C ASP A 5 11.99 -3.11 -3.39
N PRO A 6 12.51 -4.08 -4.17
CA PRO A 6 11.82 -4.56 -5.37
C PRO A 6 10.52 -5.32 -5.05
N ASN A 7 10.26 -5.61 -3.76
CA ASN A 7 9.11 -6.37 -3.30
C ASN A 7 7.90 -5.50 -2.98
N LYS A 8 8.06 -4.18 -2.82
CA LYS A 8 6.94 -3.28 -2.57
C LYS A 8 6.19 -3.01 -3.86
N VAL A 9 4.86 -3.04 -3.80
CA VAL A 9 3.98 -2.73 -4.93
C VAL A 9 3.07 -1.56 -4.59
N TYR A 10 2.55 -0.89 -5.60
CA TYR A 10 1.62 0.22 -5.40
C TYR A 10 0.24 -0.31 -5.00
N PHE A 11 -0.28 0.27 -3.92
CA PHE A 11 -1.65 0.10 -3.44
C PHE A 11 -2.38 1.44 -3.52
N ARG A 12 -3.65 1.38 -3.92
CA ARG A 12 -4.59 2.49 -3.91
C ARG A 12 -5.64 2.23 -2.84
N CYS A 13 -5.81 3.15 -1.90
CA CYS A 13 -6.92 3.08 -0.97
C CYS A 13 -8.22 3.46 -1.67
N ASN A 14 -9.20 2.56 -1.65
CA ASN A 14 -10.52 2.82 -2.24
C ASN A 14 -11.38 3.76 -1.39
N THR A 15 -10.95 4.09 -0.16
CA THR A 15 -11.67 4.98 0.76
C THR A 15 -11.27 6.44 0.60
N CYS A 16 -9.96 6.74 0.56
CA CYS A 16 -9.44 8.10 0.49
C CYS A 16 -8.66 8.40 -0.80
N ASP A 17 -8.64 7.46 -1.75
CA ASP A 17 -7.92 7.53 -3.03
C ASP A 17 -6.40 7.65 -2.94
N PHE A 18 -5.84 7.43 -1.75
CA PHE A 18 -4.40 7.57 -1.51
C PHE A 18 -3.60 6.43 -2.14
N LEU A 19 -2.53 6.79 -2.86
CA LEU A 19 -1.59 5.84 -3.45
C LEU A 19 -0.35 5.71 -2.56
N PHE A 20 0.03 4.49 -2.20
CA PHE A 20 1.20 4.19 -1.37
C PHE A 20 1.85 2.89 -1.80
N MET A 21 3.11 2.66 -1.42
CA MET A 21 3.83 1.42 -1.69
C MET A 21 3.95 0.61 -0.41
N GLU A 22 3.58 -0.67 -0.46
CA GLU A 22 3.74 -1.60 0.65
C GLU A 22 4.03 -3.02 0.13
N ASP A 23 4.48 -3.89 1.01
CA ASP A 23 4.71 -5.30 0.71
C ASP A 23 3.37 -6.03 0.48
N PRO A 24 3.16 -6.67 -0.67
CA PRO A 24 1.91 -7.37 -0.96
C PRO A 24 1.69 -8.61 -0.09
N GLU A 25 2.75 -9.11 0.55
CA GLU A 25 2.68 -10.22 1.50
C GLU A 25 2.25 -9.77 2.90
N ARG A 26 2.26 -8.46 3.18
CA ARG A 26 1.88 -7.90 4.48
C ARG A 26 0.36 -7.76 4.57
N PHE A 27 -0.32 -8.84 4.96
CA PHE A 27 -1.76 -8.86 5.14
C PHE A 27 -2.16 -8.72 6.64
N PRO A 28 -3.11 -7.83 6.99
CA PRO A 28 -3.85 -6.92 6.12
C PRO A 28 -3.05 -5.66 5.76
N VAL A 29 -3.15 -5.22 4.49
CA VAL A 29 -2.57 -3.95 4.03
C VAL A 29 -3.51 -2.83 4.45
N MET A 30 -3.04 -1.95 5.34
CA MET A 30 -3.80 -0.80 5.82
C MET A 30 -3.31 0.49 5.17
N CYS A 31 -4.25 1.34 4.75
CA CYS A 31 -3.92 2.66 4.25
C CYS A 31 -3.28 3.52 5.36
N PRO A 32 -2.07 4.07 5.15
CA PRO A 32 -1.38 4.87 6.17
C PRO A 32 -2.05 6.23 6.42
N GLN A 33 -2.92 6.70 5.53
CA GLN A 33 -3.58 8.01 5.65
C GLN A 33 -4.90 7.95 6.44
N CYS A 34 -5.69 6.88 6.25
CA CYS A 34 -7.03 6.77 6.87
C CYS A 34 -7.24 5.50 7.71
N GLY A 35 -6.29 4.56 7.70
CA GLY A 35 -6.40 3.28 8.41
C GLY A 35 -7.35 2.26 7.76
N SER A 36 -7.90 2.55 6.57
CA SER A 36 -8.79 1.61 5.86
C SER A 36 -8.02 0.41 5.31
N GLU A 37 -8.56 -0.79 5.50
CA GLU A 37 -8.10 -2.04 4.89
C GLU A 37 -8.62 -2.21 3.45
N ASN A 38 -9.51 -1.33 3.00
CA ASN A 38 -10.07 -1.35 1.64
C ASN A 38 -9.09 -0.73 0.65
N VAL A 39 -8.07 -1.50 0.28
CA VAL A 39 -7.02 -1.09 -0.65
C VAL A 39 -6.95 -2.06 -1.83
N SER A 40 -6.76 -1.53 -3.04
CA SER A 40 -6.60 -2.29 -4.28
C SER A 40 -5.15 -2.21 -4.71
N ARG A 41 -4.57 -3.34 -5.12
CA ARG A 41 -3.28 -3.34 -5.80
C ARG A 41 -3.45 -2.71 -7.18
N SER A 42 -2.59 -1.76 -7.51
CA SER A 42 -2.54 -1.12 -8.84
C SER A 42 -1.51 -1.77 -9.76
#